data_AF-A0AAX1N3Q7-F1
#
_entry.id   AF-A0AAX1N3Q7-F1
#
_cell.length_a   1.000
_cell.length_b   1.000
_cell.length_c   1.000
_cell.angle_alpha   90.00
_cell.angle_beta   90.00
_cell.angle_gamma   90.00
#
_symmetry.space_group_name_H-M   'P 1'
#
loop_
_entity.id
_entity.type
_entity.pdbx_description
1 polymer ?
#
loop_
_entity_poly.entity_id
_entity_poly.type
_entity_poly.pdbx_seq_one_letter_code
_entity_poly.pdbx_strand_id
1 'polypeptide(L)' 'MGKGFDWLVNFIFAMAGISFFMLAYYDWKSGVDFSENAKLGGFCFILLGVKVGLKKLTSRNRKDRDQRFNERNK' A
#
# COMPACT_ATOMS: atom_id res chain seq x y z
N MET A 1 2.48 6.14 -15.76
CA MET A 1 1.80 4.91 -15.28
C MET A 1 0.34 5.23 -15.03
N GLY A 2 -0.57 4.60 -15.78
CA GLY A 2 -2.01 4.95 -15.75
C GLY A 2 -2.68 4.63 -14.41
N LYS A 3 -3.73 5.40 -14.08
CA LYS A 3 -4.55 5.22 -12.87
C LYS A 3 -4.98 3.75 -12.62
N GLY A 4 -5.18 2.97 -13.69
CA GLY A 4 -5.55 1.55 -13.62
C GLY A 4 -4.44 0.61 -13.11
N PHE A 5 -3.16 0.88 -13.44
CA PHE A 5 -2.05 0.05 -12.96
C PHE A 5 -1.84 0.21 -11.45
N ASP A 6 -1.98 1.44 -10.95
CA ASP A 6 -1.84 1.72 -9.52
C ASP A 6 -2.99 1.09 -8.69
N TRP A 7 -4.20 1.08 -9.26
CA TRP A 7 -5.35 0.39 -8.67
C TRP A 7 -5.17 -1.13 -8.65
N LEU A 8 -4.72 -1.72 -9.76
CA LEU A 8 -4.43 -3.16 -9.87
C LEU A 8 -3.39 -3.60 -8.84
N VAL A 9 -2.27 -2.87 -8.72
CA VAL A 9 -1.22 -3.19 -7.75
C VAL A 9 -1.75 -3.09 -6.33
N ASN A 10 -2.55 -2.06 -6.01
CA ASN A 10 -3.16 -1.94 -4.68
C ASN A 10 -4.12 -3.10 -4.38
N PHE A 11 -4.91 -3.51 -5.38
CA PHE A 11 -5.83 -4.64 -5.26
C PHE A 11 -5.09 -5.96 -5.02
N ILE A 12 -4.02 -6.24 -5.78
CA ILE A 12 -3.20 -7.45 -5.62
C ILE A 12 -2.56 -7.48 -4.23
N PHE A 13 -1.96 -6.37 -3.77
CA PHE A 13 -1.36 -6.30 -2.44
C PHE A 13 -2.38 -6.46 -1.31
N ALA A 14 -3.59 -5.92 -1.47
CA ALA A 14 -4.65 -6.08 -0.49
C ALA A 14 -5.12 -7.55 -0.41
N MET A 15 -5.35 -8.18 -1.56
CA MET A 15 -5.74 -9.60 -1.61
C MET A 15 -4.64 -10.51 -1.08
N ALA A 16 -3.37 -10.26 -1.42
CA ALA A 16 -2.25 -11.01 -0.88
C ALA A 16 -2.15 -10.88 0.64
N GLY A 17 -2.28 -9.66 1.17
CA GLY A 17 -2.28 -9.41 2.62
C GLY A 17 -3.38 -10.18 3.34
N ILE A 18 -4.62 -10.13 2.83
CA ILE A 18 -5.76 -10.86 3.40
C ILE A 18 -5.50 -12.38 3.37
N SER A 19 -5.01 -12.91 2.24
CA SER A 19 -4.71 -14.34 2.10
C SER A 19 -3.64 -14.81 3.09
N PHE A 20 -2.57 -14.04 3.29
CA PHE A 20 -1.54 -14.36 4.29
C PHE A 20 -2.08 -14.28 5.73
N PHE A 21 -2.96 -13.32 6.04
CA PHE A 21 -3.62 -13.27 7.34
C PHE A 21 -4.57 -14.46 7.57
N MET A 22 -5.26 -14.90 6.52
CA MET A 22 -6.12 -16.08 6.58
C MET A 22 -5.32 -17.35 6.80
N LEU A 23 -4.20 -17.51 6.10
CA LEU A 23 -3.24 -18.60 6.30
C LEU A 23 -2.64 -18.57 7.71
N ALA A 24 -2.23 -17.40 8.19
CA ALA A 24 -1.72 -17.24 9.55
C ALA A 24 -2.78 -17.64 10.61
N TYR A 25 -4.05 -17.30 10.38
CA TYR A 25 -5.14 -17.73 11.28
C TYR A 25 -5.33 -19.25 11.25
N TYR A 26 -5.26 -19.87 10.07
CA TYR A 26 -5.32 -21.33 9.93
C TYR A 26 -4.14 -22.03 10.61
N ASP A 27 -2.92 -21.52 10.45
CA ASP A 27 -1.72 -22.07 11.11
C ASP A 27 -1.81 -21.94 12.63
N TRP A 28 -2.27 -20.78 13.12
CA TRP A 28 -2.50 -20.55 14.54
C TRP A 28 -3.51 -21.56 15.11
N LYS A 29 -4.61 -21.80 14.38
CA LYS A 29 -5.62 -22.79 14.77
C LYS A 29 -5.09 -24.23 14.70
N SER A 30 -4.15 -24.50 13.80
CA SER A 30 -3.56 -25.83 13.60
C SER A 30 -2.36 -26.10 14.52
N GLY A 31 -1.97 -25.12 15.35
CA GLY A 31 -0.81 -25.22 16.24
C GLY A 31 0.54 -25.17 15.51
N VAL A 32 0.54 -24.71 14.25
CA VAL A 32 1.73 -24.55 13.41
C VAL A 32 2.26 -23.12 13.57
N ASP A 33 3.54 -22.91 13.28
CA ASP A 33 4.16 -21.59 13.40
C ASP A 33 3.57 -20.58 12.38
N PHE A 34 2.65 -19.78 12.86
CA PHE A 34 1.94 -18.75 12.08
C PHE A 34 2.71 -17.44 11.96
N SER A 35 3.84 -17.30 12.66
CA SER A 35 4.62 -16.06 12.77
C SER A 35 5.07 -15.56 11.40
N GLU A 36 5.44 -16.47 10.51
CA GLU A 36 5.92 -16.15 9.17
C GLU A 36 4.80 -15.59 8.28
N ASN A 37 3.64 -16.25 8.26
CA ASN A 37 2.47 -15.79 7.50
C ASN A 37 1.87 -14.50 8.07
N ALA A 38 1.89 -14.31 9.40
CA ALA A 38 1.47 -13.06 10.02
C ALA A 38 2.40 -11.88 9.66
N LYS A 39 3.72 -12.11 9.62
CA LYS A 39 4.70 -11.10 9.19
C LYS A 39 4.52 -10.74 7.72
N LEU A 40 4.33 -11.71 6.83
CA LEU A 40 4.10 -11.49 5.40
C LEU A 40 2.80 -10.72 5.14
N GLY A 41 1.72 -11.08 5.84
CA GLY A 41 0.46 -10.35 5.81
C GLY A 41 0.61 -8.91 6.30
N GLY A 42 1.23 -8.71 7.47
CA GLY A 42 1.49 -7.38 8.03
C GLY A 42 2.36 -6.51 7.13
N PHE A 43 3.40 -7.09 6.52
CA PHE A 43 4.31 -6.40 5.60
C PHE A 43 3.58 -5.89 4.35
N CYS A 44 2.65 -6.67 3.79
CA CYS A 44 1.83 -6.23 2.65
C CYS A 44 1.00 -4.99 2.99
N PHE A 45 0.40 -4.92 4.18
CA PHE A 45 -0.37 -3.76 4.61
C PHE A 45 0.50 -2.55 4.94
N ILE A 46 1.68 -2.74 5.53
CA ILE A 46 2.63 -1.66 5.77
C ILE A 46 3.08 -1.05 4.44
N LEU A 47 3.43 -1.87 3.44
CA LEU A 47 3.81 -1.39 2.11
C LEU A 47 2.69 -0.61 1.42
N LEU A 48 1.43 -1.07 1.54
CA LEU A 48 0.27 -0.32 1.05
C LEU A 48 0.13 1.03 1.75
N GLY A 49 0.24 1.06 3.08
CA GLY A 49 0.16 2.28 3.89
C GLY A 49 1.26 3.28 3.54
N VAL A 50 2.50 2.81 3.43
CA VAL A 50 3.67 3.62 3.04
C VAL A 50 3.49 4.16 1.63
N LYS A 51 3.05 3.34 0.67
CA LYS A 51 2.78 3.76 -0.71
C LYS A 51 1.68 4.84 -0.77
N VAL A 52 0.58 4.67 -0.04
CA VAL A 52 -0.49 5.68 0.03
C VAL A 52 -0.01 6.97 0.69
N GLY A 53 0.77 6.88 1.77
CA GLY A 53 1.39 8.02 2.44
C GLY A 53 2.34 8.80 1.54
N LEU A 54 3.25 8.08 0.86
CA LEU A 54 4.16 8.65 -0.14
C LEU A 54 3.38 9.30 -1.29
N LYS A 55 2.36 8.64 -1.84
CA LYS A 55 1.52 9.22 -2.90
C LYS A 55 0.84 10.52 -2.44
N LYS A 56 0.36 10.58 -1.20
CA LYS A 56 -0.23 11.78 -0.61
C LYS A 56 0.79 12.91 -0.46
N LEU A 57 2.00 12.61 0.02
CA LEU A 57 3.10 13.57 0.14
C LEU A 57 3.56 14.10 -1.23
N THR A 58 3.79 13.20 -2.18
CA THR A 58 4.23 13.55 -3.55
C THR A 58 3.16 14.33 -4.30
N SER A 59 1.88 13.98 -4.14
CA SER A 59 0.77 14.74 -4.74
C SER A 59 0.65 16.15 -4.15
N ARG A 60 0.95 16.33 -2.85
CA ARG A 60 0.95 17.64 -2.20
C ARG A 60 2.08 18.51 -2.74
N ASN A 61 3.29 17.96 -2.85
CA ASN A 61 4.45 18.63 -3.44
C ASN A 61 4.25 19.03 -4.90
N ARG A 62 3.54 18.21 -5.70
CA ARG A 62 3.26 18.53 -7.10
C ARG A 62 2.27 19.70 -7.24
N LYS A 63 1.22 19.71 -6.42
CA LYS A 63 0.21 20.78 -6.40
C LYS A 63 0.81 22.13 -5.98
N ASP A 64 1.70 22.11 -4.99
CA ASP A 64 2.43 23.30 -4.50
C ASP A 64 3.37 23.86 -5.58
N ARG A 65 4.04 22.97 -6.34
CA ARG A 65 4.92 23.37 -7.46
C ARG A 65 4.14 23.98 -8.64
N ASP A 66 3.00 23.41 -8.98
CA ASP A 66 2.13 23.90 -10.06
C ASP A 66 1.51 25.27 -9.70
N GLN A 67 1.15 25.48 -8.42
CA GLN A 67 0.63 26.76 -7.93
C GLN A 67 1.66 27.90 -8.08
N ARG A 68 2.91 27.66 -7.66
CA ARG A 68 4.01 28.65 -7.77
C ARG A 68 4.46 28.92 -9.20
N PHE A 69 4.14 28.04 -10.14
CA PHE A 69 4.39 28.25 -11.57
C PHE A 69 3.31 29.14 -12.18
N ASN A 70 2.04 28.92 -11.82
CA ASN A 70 0.94 29.76 -12.27
C ASN A 70 0.98 31.18 -11.70
N GLU A 71 1.45 31.36 -10.45
CA GLU A 71 1.63 32.68 -9.84
C GLU A 71 2.77 33.50 -10.48
N ARG A 72 3.74 32.86 -11.13
CA ARG A 72 4.86 33.55 -11.81
C ARG A 72 4.59 33.89 -13.27
N ASN A 73 3.58 33.28 -13.87
CA ASN A 73 3.17 33.51 -15.27
C ASN A 73 1.95 34.45 -15.39
N LYS A 74 1.62 35.17 -14.31
CA LYS A 74 0.50 36.11 -14.23
C LYS A 74 1.03 37.49 -13.86
#